data_AF-A0A0R1RWV2-F1
#
_entry.id   AF-A0A0R1RWV2-F1
#
_cell.length_a   1.000
_cell.length_b   1.000
_cell.length_c   1.000
_cell.angle_alpha   90.00
_cell.angle_beta   90.00
_cell.angle_gamma   90.00
#
_symmetry.space_group_name_H-M   'P 1'
#
loop_
_entity.id
_entity.type
_entity.pdbx_description
1 polymer ?
#
loop_
_entity_poly.entity_id
_entity_poly.type
_entity_poly.pdbx_seq_one_letter_code
_entity_poly.pdbx_strand_id
1 'polypeptide(L)'
;MKISIRKLPFLYDLIFLAVTVIQSIIILVVNPHLTNFMTIYSDSMGKVWWLSLIAIVLHVVSYLTSLSRNTALFANLVAIIAYIIFILLPGYFIGALILLLIGLIASFKSYQFHIN
;
A
#
# COMPACT_ATOMS: atom_id res chain seq x y z
N MET A 1 18.47 9.29 -4.57
CA MET A 1 18.36 7.93 -5.18
C MET A 1 17.88 8.10 -6.61
N LYS A 2 18.55 7.51 -7.62
CA LYS A 2 17.97 7.42 -8.97
C LYS A 2 16.65 6.65 -8.87
N ILE A 3 15.54 7.28 -9.26
CA ILE A 3 14.22 6.63 -9.28
C ILE A 3 14.29 5.55 -10.36
N SER A 4 14.34 4.29 -9.94
CA SER A 4 14.21 3.14 -10.84
C SER A 4 12.78 2.64 -10.81
N ILE A 5 12.33 2.02 -11.90
CA ILE A 5 10.98 1.43 -12.01
C ILE A 5 10.67 0.48 -10.84
N ARG A 6 11.69 -0.18 -10.27
CA ARG A 6 11.58 -1.09 -9.13
C ARG A 6 11.34 -0.36 -7.80
N LYS A 7 11.86 0.86 -7.64
CA LYS A 7 11.76 1.66 -6.41
C LYS A 7 10.52 2.55 -6.36
N LEU A 8 9.88 2.76 -7.52
CA LEU A 8 8.68 3.58 -7.64
C LEU A 8 7.48 3.04 -6.83
N PRO A 9 7.16 1.72 -6.85
CA PRO A 9 6.08 1.18 -6.00
C PRO A 9 6.34 1.39 -4.51
N PHE A 10 7.59 1.24 -4.05
CA PHE A 10 7.93 1.47 -2.65
C PHE A 10 7.67 2.92 -2.22
N LEU A 11 8.05 3.90 -3.05
CA LEU A 11 7.78 5.30 -2.76
C LEU A 11 6.27 5.58 -2.75
N TYR A 12 5.54 4.96 -3.68
CA TYR A 12 4.09 5.05 -3.74
C TYR A 12 3.45 4.50 -2.47
N ASP A 13 3.83 3.30 -2.02
CA ASP A 13 3.35 2.67 -0.79
C ASP A 13 3.59 3.54 0.43
N LEU A 14 4.76 4.18 0.51
CA LEU A 14 5.11 5.05 1.63
C LEU A 14 4.19 6.27 1.69
N ILE A 15 3.95 6.92 0.54
CA ILE A 15 3.03 8.07 0.44
C ILE A 15 1.59 7.62 0.74
N PHE A 16 1.15 6.51 0.14
CA PHE A 16 -0.19 5.97 0.33
C PHE A 16 -0.44 5.64 1.81
N LEU A 17 0.52 4.99 2.48
CA LEU A 17 0.45 4.70 3.91
C LEU A 17 0.35 5.98 4.74
N ALA A 18 1.21 6.97 4.49
CA ALA A 18 1.20 8.23 5.22
C ALA A 18 -0.14 8.96 5.07
N VAL A 19 -0.66 9.06 3.84
CA VAL A 19 -1.97 9.69 3.57
C VAL A 19 -3.09 8.90 4.25
N THR A 20 -3.07 7.57 4.18
CA THR A 20 -4.08 6.72 4.81
C THR A 20 -4.08 6.86 6.33
N VAL A 21 -2.91 6.95 6.97
CA VAL A 21 -2.78 7.18 8.41
C VAL A 21 -3.30 8.57 8.78
N ILE A 22 -2.91 9.62 8.05
CA ILE A 22 -3.39 10.99 8.28
C ILE A 22 -4.91 11.05 8.14
N GLN A 23 -5.47 10.47 7.07
CA GLN A 23 -6.92 10.39 6.85
C GLN A 23 -7.60 9.67 8.03
N SER A 24 -7.05 8.56 8.49
CA SER A 24 -7.60 7.81 9.63
C SER A 24 -7.62 8.65 10.90
N ILE A 25 -6.55 9.39 11.18
CA ILE A 25 -6.48 10.32 12.32
C ILE A 25 -7.55 11.42 12.18
N ILE A 26 -7.68 12.02 11.00
CA ILE A 26 -8.70 13.06 10.75
C ILE A 26 -10.11 12.51 10.99
N ILE A 27 -10.43 11.32 10.49
CA ILE A 27 -11.73 10.67 10.71
C ILE A 27 -11.99 10.53 12.21
N LEU A 28 -11.02 10.06 12.99
CA LEU A 28 -11.15 9.86 14.44
C LEU A 28 -11.24 11.17 15.23
N VAL A 29 -10.57 12.23 14.79
CA VAL A 29 -10.65 13.55 15.44
C VAL A 29 -12.00 14.22 15.18
N VAL A 30 -12.52 14.12 13.95
CA VAL A 30 -13.81 14.73 13.56
C VAL A 30 -15.00 13.88 14.03
N ASN A 31 -14.86 12.56 14.04
CA ASN A 31 -15.86 11.60 14.47
C ASN A 31 -15.24 10.62 15.49
N PRO A 32 -15.21 10.97 16.78
CA PRO A 32 -14.52 10.17 17.82
C PRO A 32 -15.18 8.81 18.07
N HIS A 33 -16.39 8.58 17.58
CA HIS A 33 -17.06 7.29 17.65
C HIS A 33 -16.53 6.34 16.57
N LEU A 34 -15.79 5.32 17.00
CA LEU A 34 -15.22 4.27 16.15
C LEU A 34 -16.26 3.55 15.27
N THR A 35 -17.53 3.54 15.69
CA THR A 35 -18.64 2.89 14.97
C THR A 35 -18.84 3.45 13.56
N ASN A 36 -18.51 4.72 13.33
CA ASN A 36 -18.67 5.36 12.02
C ASN A 36 -17.39 5.34 11.18
N PHE A 37 -16.26 4.89 11.75
CA PHE A 37 -14.96 4.94 11.08
C PHE A 37 -14.99 4.21 9.74
N MET A 38 -15.45 2.95 9.72
CA MET A 38 -15.44 2.13 8.50
C MET A 38 -16.34 2.70 7.41
N THR A 39 -17.50 3.25 7.79
CA THR A 39 -18.41 3.90 6.85
C THR A 39 -17.77 5.12 6.19
N ILE A 40 -17.19 6.01 6.99
CA ILE A 40 -16.54 7.23 6.50
C ILE A 40 -15.30 6.90 5.68
N TYR A 41 -14.50 5.94 6.13
CA TYR A 41 -13.35 5.44 5.40
C TYR A 41 -13.76 4.86 4.04
N SER A 42 -14.78 4.01 4.00
CA SER A 42 -15.29 3.39 2.77
C SER A 42 -15.81 4.43 1.78
N ASP A 43 -16.59 5.42 2.24
CA ASP A 43 -17.07 6.52 1.38
C ASP A 43 -15.91 7.34 0.79
N SER A 44 -14.91 7.64 1.61
CA SER A 44 -13.70 8.34 1.17
C SER A 44 -12.91 7.52 0.16
N MET A 45 -12.69 6.24 0.45
CA MET A 45 -11.98 5.30 -0.43
C MET A 45 -12.72 5.11 -1.76
N GLY A 46 -14.05 5.09 -1.75
CA GLY A 46 -14.88 5.04 -2.94
C GLY A 46 -14.67 6.22 -3.92
N LYS A 47 -14.12 7.35 -3.46
CA LYS A 47 -13.79 8.50 -4.30
C LYS A 47 -12.38 8.43 -4.89
N VAL A 48 -11.48 7.66 -4.26
CA VAL A 48 -10.06 7.59 -4.61
C VAL A 48 -9.55 6.19 -4.92
N TRP A 49 -10.45 5.21 -5.07
CA TRP A 49 -10.12 3.80 -5.30
C TRP A 49 -9.16 3.56 -6.50
N TRP A 50 -9.22 4.44 -7.50
CA TRP A 50 -8.34 4.41 -8.67
C TRP A 50 -6.86 4.58 -8.31
N LEU A 51 -6.52 5.21 -7.17
CA LEU A 51 -5.15 5.25 -6.65
C LEU A 51 -4.64 3.86 -6.31
N SER A 52 -5.48 2.97 -5.79
CA SER A 52 -5.10 1.60 -5.51
C SER A 52 -4.93 0.78 -6.80
N LEU A 53 -5.68 1.08 -7.87
CA LEU A 53 -5.41 0.49 -9.19
C LEU A 53 -4.04 0.89 -9.73
N ILE A 54 -3.67 2.17 -9.63
CA ILE A 54 -2.34 2.65 -10.04
C ILE A 54 -1.26 1.89 -9.26
N ALA A 55 -1.44 1.73 -7.96
CA ALA A 55 -0.51 0.98 -7.12
C ALA A 55 -0.37 -0.47 -7.59
N ILE A 56 -1.48 -1.16 -7.86
CA ILE A 56 -1.49 -2.54 -8.37
C ILE A 56 -0.70 -2.61 -9.68
N VAL A 57 -0.92 -1.70 -10.62
CA VAL A 57 -0.18 -1.68 -11.90
C VAL A 57 1.32 -1.49 -11.66
N LEU A 58 1.71 -0.56 -10.78
CA LEU A 58 3.11 -0.35 -10.42
C LEU A 58 3.76 -1.63 -9.84
N HIS A 59 3.06 -2.32 -8.95
CA HIS A 59 3.54 -3.57 -8.37
C HIS A 59 3.59 -4.71 -9.37
N VAL A 60 2.64 -4.82 -10.30
CA VAL A 60 2.68 -5.82 -11.38
C VAL A 60 3.91 -5.60 -12.27
N VAL A 61 4.16 -4.35 -12.70
CA VAL A 61 5.36 -4.03 -13.49
C VAL A 61 6.65 -4.32 -12.70
N SER A 62 6.69 -3.95 -11.42
CA SER A 62 7.84 -4.22 -10.55
C SER A 62 8.08 -5.73 -10.33
N TYR A 63 7.00 -6.50 -10.17
CA TYR A 63 7.04 -7.95 -10.06
C TYR A 63 7.66 -8.60 -11.30
N LEU A 64 7.15 -8.26 -12.49
CA LEU A 64 7.65 -8.77 -13.77
C LEU A 64 9.11 -8.38 -14.04
N THR A 65 9.56 -7.23 -13.55
CA THR A 65 10.96 -6.79 -13.71
C THR A 65 11.91 -7.33 -12.63
N SER A 66 11.40 -8.10 -11.66
CA SER A 66 12.15 -8.59 -10.50
C SER A 66 12.07 -10.12 -10.32
N LEU A 67 11.79 -10.87 -11.40
CA LEU A 67 11.62 -12.33 -11.39
C LEU A 67 12.79 -13.13 -10.79
N SER A 68 14.01 -12.56 -10.79
CA SER A 68 15.18 -13.19 -10.18
C SER A 68 15.34 -12.95 -8.67
N ARG A 69 14.41 -12.22 -8.03
CA ARG A 69 14.53 -11.78 -6.63
C ARG A 69 13.29 -12.16 -5.81
N ASN A 70 13.37 -13.31 -5.13
CA ASN A 70 12.25 -13.85 -4.34
C ASN A 70 11.67 -12.85 -3.32
N THR A 71 12.51 -12.06 -2.66
CA THR A 71 12.06 -11.05 -1.68
C THR A 71 11.31 -9.89 -2.33
N ALA A 72 11.73 -9.44 -3.52
CA ALA A 72 11.02 -8.41 -4.28
C ALA A 72 9.67 -8.94 -4.81
N LEU A 73 9.63 -10.19 -5.27
CA LEU A 73 8.39 -10.83 -5.72
C LEU A 73 7.37 -10.94 -4.58
N PHE A 74 7.81 -11.41 -3.42
CA PHE A 74 6.98 -11.48 -2.22
C PHE A 74 6.45 -10.11 -1.82
N ALA A 75 7.32 -9.09 -1.78
CA ALA A 75 6.92 -7.74 -1.40
C ALA A 75 5.85 -7.16 -2.33
N ASN A 76 6.00 -7.34 -3.65
CA ASN A 76 5.02 -6.88 -4.63
C ASN A 76 3.68 -7.64 -4.52
N LEU A 77 3.70 -8.97 -4.33
CA LEU A 77 2.48 -9.75 -4.16
C LEU A 77 1.70 -9.33 -2.92
N VAL A 78 2.39 -9.17 -1.79
CA VAL A 78 1.77 -8.74 -0.53
C VAL A 78 1.14 -7.34 -0.69
N ALA A 79 1.82 -6.41 -1.34
CA ALA A 79 1.28 -5.07 -1.59
C ALA A 79 0.06 -5.11 -2.53
N ILE A 80 0.10 -5.91 -3.61
CA ILE A 80 -1.08 -6.10 -4.49
C ILE A 80 -2.29 -6.59 -3.69
N ILE A 81 -2.11 -7.59 -2.83
CA ILE A 81 -3.18 -8.11 -1.98
C ILE A 81 -3.69 -7.02 -1.03
N ALA A 82 -2.81 -6.22 -0.43
CA ALA A 82 -3.20 -5.11 0.44
C ALA A 82 -4.11 -4.10 -0.31
N TYR A 83 -3.74 -3.71 -1.53
CA TYR A 83 -4.54 -2.79 -2.35
C TYR A 83 -5.87 -3.38 -2.80
N ILE A 84 -5.93 -4.68 -3.10
CA ILE A 84 -7.19 -5.37 -3.38
C ILE A 84 -8.11 -5.31 -2.16
N ILE A 85 -7.58 -5.54 -0.96
CA ILE A 85 -8.36 -5.47 0.29
C ILE A 85 -8.83 -4.03 0.54
N PHE A 86 -7.98 -3.01 0.35
CA PHE A 86 -8.38 -1.62 0.51
C PHE A 86 -9.57 -1.22 -0.38
N ILE A 87 -9.66 -1.75 -1.61
CA ILE A 87 -10.76 -1.44 -2.53
C ILE A 87 -12.00 -2.29 -2.24
N LEU A 88 -11.84 -3.60 -2.10
CA LEU A 88 -12.97 -4.55 -2.13
C LEU A 88 -13.50 -4.91 -0.75
N LEU A 89 -12.68 -4.76 0.29
CA LEU A 89 -12.94 -5.30 1.62
C LEU A 89 -12.61 -4.24 2.70
N PRO A 90 -13.30 -3.07 2.71
CA PRO A 90 -12.99 -1.97 3.62
C PRO A 90 -13.09 -2.36 5.11
N GLY A 91 -13.90 -3.36 5.46
CA GLY A 91 -13.96 -3.92 6.83
C GLY A 91 -12.65 -4.58 7.30
N TYR A 92 -11.74 -4.91 6.38
CA TYR A 92 -10.42 -5.47 6.65
C TYR A 92 -9.30 -4.42 6.56
N PHE A 93 -9.64 -3.14 6.71
CA PHE A 93 -8.71 -2.01 6.68
C PHE A 93 -7.41 -2.25 7.47
N ILE A 94 -7.51 -2.73 8.72
CA ILE A 94 -6.34 -3.00 9.56
C ILE A 94 -5.47 -4.11 8.96
N GLY A 95 -6.09 -5.16 8.42
CA GLY A 95 -5.37 -6.22 7.72
C GLY A 95 -4.64 -5.71 6.47
N ALA A 96 -5.29 -4.85 5.69
CA ALA A 96 -4.68 -4.20 4.53
C ALA A 96 -3.47 -3.33 4.92
N LEU A 97 -3.59 -2.54 6.00
CA LEU A 97 -2.46 -1.75 6.54
C LEU A 97 -1.28 -2.64 6.96
N ILE A 98 -1.54 -3.75 7.65
CA ILE A 98 -0.49 -4.68 8.07
C ILE A 98 0.21 -5.28 6.85
N LEU A 99 -0.54 -5.72 5.85
CA LEU A 99 0.04 -6.26 4.61
C LEU A 99 0.87 -5.20 3.88
N LEU A 100 0.35 -3.97 3.75
CA LEU A 100 1.11 -2.88 3.12
C LEU A 100 2.43 -2.60 3.87
N LEU A 101 2.40 -2.61 5.22
CA LEU A 101 3.60 -2.45 6.04
C LEU A 101 4.60 -3.60 5.85
N ILE A 102 4.13 -4.85 5.80
CA ILE A 102 4.97 -6.02 5.51
C ILE A 102 5.61 -5.88 4.11
N GLY A 103 4.83 -5.47 3.11
CA GLY A 103 5.29 -5.21 1.74
C GLY A 103 6.37 -4.13 1.68
N LEU A 104 6.19 -3.03 2.42
CA LEU A 104 7.18 -1.95 2.56
C LEU A 104 8.48 -2.45 3.19
N ILE A 105 8.41 -3.18 4.31
CA ILE A 105 9.59 -3.71 4.99
C ILE A 105 10.35 -4.70 4.10
N ALA A 106 9.64 -5.59 3.42
CA ALA A 106 10.23 -6.55 2.49
C ALA A 106 10.87 -5.86 1.28
N SER A 107 10.19 -4.86 0.71
CA SER A 107 10.71 -4.02 -0.38
C SER A 107 11.98 -3.28 0.04
N PHE A 108 11.98 -2.65 1.22
CA PHE A 108 13.13 -1.93 1.74
C PHE A 108 14.36 -2.81 1.86
N LYS A 109 14.20 -4.02 2.44
CA LYS A 109 15.26 -5.03 2.49
C LYS A 109 15.75 -5.38 1.08
N SER A 110 14.84 -5.66 0.15
CA SER A 110 15.21 -6.01 -1.22
C SER A 110 15.99 -4.90 -1.96
N TYR A 111 15.83 -3.63 -1.59
CA TYR A 111 16.49 -2.49 -2.25
C TYR A 111 17.76 -2.01 -1.54
N GLN A 112 17.92 -2.24 -0.25
CA GLN A 112 19.16 -1.92 0.48
C GLN A 112 20.31 -2.87 0.12
N PHE A 113 20.05 -4.16 -0.11
CA PHE A 113 21.11 -5.14 -0.44
C PHE A 113 21.71 -5.02 -1.86
N HIS A 114 21.33 -4.00 -2.64
CA HIS A 114 21.78 -3.82 -4.01
C HIS A 114 22.19 -2.37 -4.34
N ILE A 115 22.90 -1.70 -3.43
CA ILE A 115 23.62 -0.42 -3.69
C ILE A 115 25.04 -0.68 -4.25
N ASN A 116 25.27 -1.84 -4.87
CA ASN A 116 26.48 -2.13 -5.63
C ASN A 116 26.19 -2.11 -7.12
#